data_AF-A0A6N9PYV4-F1
#
_entry.id   AF-A0A6N9PYV4-F1
#
_cell.length_a   1.000
_cell.length_b   1.000
_cell.length_c   1.000
_cell.angle_alpha   90.00
_cell.angle_beta   90.00
_cell.angle_gamma   90.00
#
_symmetry.space_group_name_H-M   'P 1'
#
loop_
_entity.id
_entity.type
_entity.pdbx_description
1 polymer ?
#
loop_
_entity_poly.entity_id
_entity_poly.type
_entity_poly.pdbx_seq_one_letter_code
_entity_poly.pdbx_strand_id
1 'polypeptide(L)'
;MGFHYGYEKRKFDAEWTRLEQEYRAAGMDDRQIAAMKEYDWTWFCSQRTYQNRVQALPSEQCEDESEQSCLFRKFESLSCTWDTGDVDSRRFGW
;
A
#
# COMPACT_ATOMS: atom_id res chain seq x y z
N MET A 1 -5.66 -2.23 -8.09
CA MET A 1 -5.20 -2.42 -6.70
C MET A 1 -6.15 -3.41 -6.02
N GLY A 2 -5.83 -4.71 -6.06
CA GLY A 2 -6.76 -5.76 -5.63
C GLY A 2 -6.97 -5.76 -4.12
N PHE A 3 -8.19 -5.46 -3.67
CA PHE A 3 -8.64 -5.56 -2.28
C PHE A 3 -8.71 -7.04 -1.84
N HIS A 4 -7.56 -7.71 -1.66
CA HIS A 4 -7.50 -9.11 -1.20
C HIS A 4 -7.15 -9.25 0.29
N TYR A 5 -7.27 -8.17 1.08
CA TYR A 5 -6.91 -8.19 2.50
C TYR A 5 -7.56 -9.33 3.28
N GLY A 6 -8.86 -9.54 3.08
CA GLY A 6 -9.59 -10.61 3.78
C GLY A 6 -9.04 -12.00 3.42
N TYR A 7 -8.64 -12.22 2.17
CA TYR A 7 -8.06 -13.49 1.75
C TYR A 7 -6.64 -13.68 2.31
N GLU A 8 -5.79 -12.65 2.21
CA GLU A 8 -4.43 -12.67 2.74
C GLU A 8 -4.42 -12.87 4.26
N LYS A 9 -5.32 -12.20 4.98
CA LYS A 9 -5.47 -12.35 6.42
C LYS A 9 -5.91 -13.76 6.80
N ARG A 10 -6.89 -14.32 6.10
CA ARG A 10 -7.32 -15.71 6.32
C ARG A 10 -6.18 -16.71 6.08
N LYS A 11 -5.34 -16.47 5.07
CA LYS A 11 -4.16 -17.30 4.81
C LYS A 11 -3.14 -17.20 5.94
N PHE A 12 -2.83 -15.97 6.37
CA PHE A 12 -1.94 -15.73 7.52
C PHE A 12 -2.45 -16.43 8.79
N ASP A 13 -3.74 -16.29 9.10
CA ASP A 13 -4.33 -16.90 10.31
C ASP A 13 -4.30 -18.44 10.25
N ALA A 14 -4.51 -19.03 9.07
CA ALA A 14 -4.42 -20.48 8.86
C ALA A 14 -2.98 -21.00 9.05
N GLU A 15 -2.00 -20.30 8.47
CA GLU A 15 -0.57 -20.62 8.64
C GLU A 15 -0.14 -20.45 10.11
N TRP A 16 -0.63 -19.39 10.77
CA TRP A 16 -0.29 -19.11 12.16
C TRP A 16 -0.85 -20.14 13.14
N THR A 17 -2.05 -20.66 12.87
CA THR A 17 -2.67 -21.72 13.70
C THR A 17 -1.77 -22.96 13.75
N ARG A 18 -1.13 -23.30 12.63
CA ARG A 18 -0.18 -24.41 12.55
C ARG A 18 1.13 -24.07 13.30
N LEU A 19 1.70 -22.89 13.08
CA LEU A 19 2.93 -22.45 13.75
C LEU A 19 2.78 -22.41 15.28
N GLU A 20 1.63 -21.96 15.77
CA GLU A 20 1.33 -21.94 17.20
C GLU A 20 1.40 -23.35 17.81
N GLN A 21 0.86 -24.37 17.13
CA GLN A 21 0.96 -25.75 17.58
C GLN A 21 2.40 -26.27 17.57
N GLU A 22 3.17 -25.92 16.54
CA GLU A 22 4.60 -26.29 16.44
C GLU A 22 5.42 -25.63 17.58
N TYR A 23 5.18 -24.36 17.89
CA TYR A 23 5.85 -23.66 19.00
C TYR A 23 5.45 -24.22 20.37
N ARG A 24 4.17 -24.56 20.56
CA ARG A 24 3.70 -25.26 21.77
C ARG A 24 4.39 -26.62 21.94
N ALA A 25 4.49 -27.39 20.86
CA ALA A 25 5.17 -28.69 20.87
C ALA A 25 6.67 -28.56 21.14
N ALA A 26 7.29 -27.44 20.74
CA ALA A 26 8.67 -27.10 21.06
C ALA A 26 8.87 -26.61 22.51
N GLY A 27 7.80 -26.49 23.30
CA GLY A 27 7.86 -26.07 24.70
C GLY A 27 7.99 -24.56 24.91
N MET A 28 7.64 -23.74 23.91
CA MET A 28 7.63 -22.28 24.08
C MET A 28 6.48 -21.84 24.99
N ASP A 29 6.76 -20.81 25.82
CA ASP A 29 5.75 -20.18 26.66
C ASP A 29 4.80 -19.30 25.85
N ASP A 30 3.58 -19.14 26.34
CA ASP A 30 2.51 -18.36 25.71
C ASP A 30 2.94 -16.92 25.41
N ARG A 31 3.76 -16.33 26.29
CA ARG A 31 4.29 -14.97 26.07
C ARG A 31 5.25 -14.92 24.90
N GLN A 32 6.07 -15.95 24.72
CA GLN A 32 7.01 -16.04 23.60
C GLN A 32 6.25 -16.26 22.29
N ILE A 33 5.24 -17.13 22.30
CA ILE A 33 4.37 -17.38 21.14
C ILE A 33 3.62 -16.10 20.74
N ALA A 34 3.08 -15.36 21.72
CA ALA A 34 2.43 -14.08 21.47
C ALA A 34 3.40 -13.04 20.90
N ALA A 35 4.63 -12.95 21.42
CA ALA A 35 5.65 -12.06 20.88
C ALA A 35 6.03 -12.40 19.44
N MET A 36 6.14 -13.70 19.10
CA MET A 36 6.38 -14.15 17.73
C MET A 36 5.22 -13.77 16.81
N LYS A 37 3.98 -13.98 17.26
CA LYS A 37 2.78 -13.62 16.50
C LYS A 37 2.73 -12.13 16.19
N GLU A 38 3.04 -11.30 17.17
CA GLU A 38 3.06 -9.84 17.00
C GLU A 38 4.16 -9.44 16.01
N TYR A 39 5.36 -10.01 16.12
CA TYR A 39 6.43 -9.76 15.17
C TYR A 39 6.01 -10.10 13.73
N ASP A 40 5.50 -11.31 13.50
CA ASP A 40 5.08 -11.75 12.17
C ASP A 40 3.90 -10.93 11.63
N TRP A 41 3.01 -10.47 12.51
CA TRP A 41 1.92 -9.57 12.16
C TRP A 41 2.42 -8.19 11.71
N THR A 42 3.37 -7.60 12.44
CA THR A 42 3.97 -6.32 12.08
C THR A 42 4.71 -6.40 10.74
N TRP A 43 5.43 -7.51 10.51
CA TRP A 43 6.09 -7.79 9.24
C TRP A 43 5.10 -7.90 8.08
N PHE A 44 4.01 -8.66 8.26
CA PHE A 44 2.94 -8.78 7.27
C PHE A 44 2.36 -7.41 6.88
N CYS A 45 2.07 -6.56 7.87
CA CYS A 45 1.58 -5.20 7.64
C CYS A 45 2.60 -4.32 6.87
N SER A 46 3.88 -4.41 7.24
CA SER A 46 4.98 -3.67 6.59
C SER A 46 5.14 -4.09 5.13
N GLN A 47 5.20 -5.40 4.86
CA GLN A 47 5.35 -5.95 3.52
C GLN A 47 4.21 -5.50 2.59
N ARG A 48 2.98 -5.51 3.10
CA ARG A 48 1.80 -5.06 2.35
C ARG A 48 1.85 -3.55 2.08
N THR A 49 2.28 -2.75 3.07
CA THR A 49 2.48 -1.31 2.87
C THR A 49 3.53 -1.05 1.80
N TYR A 50 4.63 -1.80 1.82
CA TYR A 50 5.68 -1.73 0.82
C TYR A 50 5.16 -2.06 -0.58
N GLN A 51 4.46 -3.19 -0.76
CA GLN A 51 3.91 -3.60 -2.07
C GLN A 51 2.87 -2.62 -2.62
N ASN A 52 2.07 -2.00 -1.76
CA ASN A 52 1.12 -0.97 -2.20
C ASN A 52 1.82 0.31 -2.67
N ARG A 53 2.95 0.67 -2.05
CA ARG A 53 3.72 1.88 -2.38
C ARG A 53 4.71 1.69 -3.52
N VAL A 54 5.33 0.53 -3.59
CA VAL A 54 6.32 0.18 -4.61
C VAL A 54 5.61 -0.55 -5.72
N GLN A 55 5.20 0.23 -6.72
CA GLN A 55 4.59 -0.28 -7.93
C GLN A 55 5.48 0.06 -9.10
N ALA A 56 5.64 -0.88 -10.02
CA ALA A 56 6.33 -0.61 -11.27
C ALA A 56 5.61 0.55 -11.97
N LEU A 57 6.36 1.57 -12.35
CA LEU A 57 5.83 2.61 -13.21
C LEU A 57 5.37 1.92 -14.51
N PRO A 58 4.18 2.26 -15.02
CA PRO A 58 3.74 1.68 -16.27
C PRO A 58 4.74 2.04 -17.37
N SER A 59 5.00 1.12 -18.29
CA SER A 59 5.83 1.38 -19.48
C SER A 59 5.04 2.27 -20.44
N GLU A 60 4.82 3.52 -20.07
CA GLU A 60 4.13 4.46 -20.95
C GLU A 60 5.16 5.04 -21.91
N GLN A 61 5.20 4.51 -23.12
CA GLN A 61 5.56 5.33 -24.27
C GLN A 61 4.42 6.36 -24.38
N CYS A 62 4.62 7.56 -23.82
CA CYS A 62 3.73 8.68 -24.07
C CYS A 62 3.90 9.06 -25.54
N GLU A 63 3.02 8.56 -26.40
CA GLU A 63 3.00 8.91 -27.83
C GLU A 63 2.38 10.31 -28.08
N ASP A 64 1.86 10.96 -27.04
CA ASP A 64 1.08 12.19 -27.15
C ASP A 64 1.80 13.38 -26.50
N GLU A 65 1.92 14.50 -27.22
CA GLU A 65 2.52 15.78 -26.76
C GLU A 65 1.66 16.51 -25.72
N SER A 66 0.83 15.77 -24.99
CA SER A 66 0.06 16.26 -23.86
C SER A 66 1.01 16.72 -22.74
N GLU A 67 0.88 17.97 -22.29
CA GLU A 67 1.65 18.53 -21.16
C GLU A 67 1.44 17.77 -19.83
N GLN A 68 0.43 16.89 -19.76
CA GLN A 68 0.10 16.12 -18.57
C GLN A 68 0.72 14.71 -18.59
N SER A 69 1.43 14.37 -17.51
CA SER A 69 1.96 13.02 -17.29
C SER A 69 0.83 11.99 -17.28
N CYS A 70 1.06 10.89 -17.99
CA CYS A 70 0.15 9.75 -18.00
C CYS A 70 -0.08 9.11 -16.63
N LEU A 71 0.81 9.35 -15.66
CA LEU A 71 0.65 8.91 -14.28
C LEU A 71 -0.63 9.47 -13.65
N PHE A 72 -1.04 10.69 -14.03
CA PHE A 72 -2.26 11.32 -13.52
C PHE A 72 -3.52 10.60 -13.98
N ARG A 73 -3.50 9.86 -15.10
CA ARG A 73 -4.65 9.05 -15.54
C ARG A 73 -4.94 7.88 -14.61
N LYS A 74 -3.90 7.29 -14.00
CA LYS A 74 -4.05 6.16 -13.07
C LYS A 74 -4.33 6.62 -11.63
N PHE A 75 -3.88 7.82 -11.29
CA PHE A 75 -3.98 8.38 -9.96
C PHE A 75 -4.67 9.75 -9.98
N GLU A 76 -5.88 9.79 -10.53
CA GLU A 76 -6.68 11.03 -10.61
C GLU A 76 -6.89 11.66 -9.23
N SER A 77 -7.04 10.83 -8.19
CA SER A 77 -7.15 11.27 -6.79
C SER A 77 -5.88 11.93 -6.22
N LEU A 78 -4.74 11.81 -6.90
CA LEU A 78 -3.48 12.48 -6.56
C LEU A 78 -3.21 13.70 -7.47
N SER A 79 -4.08 13.97 -8.43
CA SER A 79 -4.02 15.16 -9.25
C SER A 79 -4.85 16.28 -8.62
N CYS A 80 -4.36 17.52 -8.73
CA CYS A 80 -5.11 18.70 -8.35
C CYS A 80 -4.94 19.72 -9.47
N THR A 81 -6.04 20.09 -10.13
CA THR A 81 -6.03 21.12 -11.17
C THR A 81 -6.19 22.48 -10.50
N TRP A 82 -5.23 23.36 -10.71
CA TRP A 82 -5.37 24.75 -10.34
C TRP A 82 -6.19 25.47 -11.40
N ASP A 83 -7.41 25.90 -11.07
CA ASP A 83 -8.21 26.72 -11.98
C ASP A 83 -7.66 28.15 -12.00
N THR A 84 -6.93 28.50 -13.06
CA THR A 84 -6.46 29.86 -13.32
C THR A 84 -7.60 30.86 -13.57
N GLY A 85 -8.84 30.40 -13.74
CA GLY A 85 -10.01 31.26 -13.93
C GLY A 85 -10.40 32.09 -12.70
N ASP A 86 -9.99 31.69 -11.50
CA ASP A 86 -10.25 32.41 -10.24
C ASP A 86 -9.06 33.25 -9.77
N VAL A 87 -8.01 33.36 -10.60
CA VAL A 87 -6.96 34.35 -10.36
C VAL A 87 -7.57 35.71 -10.69
N ASP A 88 -7.91 36.47 -9.64
CA ASP A 88 -8.25 37.88 -9.75
C ASP A 88 -7.09 38.60 -10.46
N SER A 89 -7.26 38.81 -11.76
CA SER A 89 -6.32 39.51 -12.66
C SER A 89 -5.92 40.90 -12.15
N ARG A 90 -6.62 41.43 -11.14
CA ARG A 90 -6.37 42.73 -10.51
C ARG A 90 -5.53 42.65 -9.23
N ARG A 91 -5.36 41.48 -8.61
CA ARG A 91 -4.69 41.35 -7.31
C ARG A 91 -3.22 40.98 -7.37
N PHE A 92 -2.81 40.25 -8.41
CA PHE A 92 -1.41 39.86 -8.61
C PHE A 92 -1.01 40.01 -10.09
N GLY A 93 -1.09 41.25 -10.60
CA GLY A 93 -0.40 41.64 -11.82
C GLY A 93 1.00 42.11 -11.45
N TRP A 94 2.02 41.44 -11.99
CA TRP A 94 3.37 42.00 -12.08
C TRP A 94 3.45 42.87 -13.34
#